data_AF-A0A936FB12-F1
#
_entry.id   AF-A0A936FB12-F1
#
_cell.length_a   1.000
_cell.length_b   1.000
_cell.length_c   1.000
_cell.angle_alpha   90.00
_cell.angle_beta   90.00
_cell.angle_gamma   90.00
#
_symmetry.space_group_name_H-M   'P 1'
#
loop_
_entity.id
_entity.type
_entity.pdbx_description
1 polymer ?
#
loop_
_entity_poly.entity_id
_entity_poly.type
_entity_poly.pdbx_seq_one_letter_code
_entity_poly.pdbx_strand_id
1 'polypeptide(L)'
;MDFPAGLDKDASLMLADRLFDAMDDVRREAPSALSLADAFETAADGLGLTGDERATARWHANLIWREDCAAPAQVLSARYWDEGFEVFGYGDSFFLKGYASLTDALAEGLDIRLSTRATHVRHSLDHVEVETDAGRFSARHAVITIPVSLLKRGAIAFDPPLPAAKQEAIDRIGFGSLAKLGLVFEEPFWPHSGYCFGLRGGEADGASVAVTPYAVSGEALLILLYGADLAGALEAMDEGEAVARARAQLSAEFGCEIPPPIAVRRTQWTRDPLALGSYCHVATGSTPADFATLGAPVGALHFAGEATNDTLWAMAHGAYLSGLRAAAEIAGEPGIVPPRTFAENRRWRAQLARAQRFFNLRIAELDAAEIAARTALLAGAHAFAGIDHGELRLLATMLEERALVAGDCLCREGEAANEVFLIAAGELAVEKGAEGARLATIGAGALSGEYGLFRESRRTASLRALSDVRYYTLDYQRFERFLLAFPQASLAIARTVIERSG
;
A
#
# COMPACT_ATOMS: atom_id res chain seq x y z
N MET A 1 -24.37 -7.02 -5.18
CA MET A 1 -23.06 -7.70 -5.34
C MET A 1 -23.21 -9.06 -4.68
N ASP A 2 -23.46 -10.09 -5.49
CA ASP A 2 -23.46 -11.46 -4.98
C ASP A 2 -22.01 -11.95 -4.94
N PHE A 3 -21.67 -12.53 -3.82
CA PHE A 3 -20.37 -13.11 -3.55
C PHE A 3 -20.42 -14.62 -3.79
N PRO A 4 -19.26 -15.33 -3.85
CA PRO A 4 -19.28 -16.79 -3.82
C PRO A 4 -20.21 -17.26 -2.69
N ALA A 5 -20.93 -18.36 -2.91
CA ALA A 5 -21.88 -18.88 -1.93
C ALA A 5 -21.19 -19.04 -0.57
N GLY A 6 -21.51 -18.16 0.39
CA GLY A 6 -21.01 -18.22 1.77
C GLY A 6 -20.00 -17.16 2.22
N LEU A 7 -19.53 -16.23 1.37
CA LEU A 7 -18.65 -15.13 1.80
C LEU A 7 -19.31 -13.78 1.53
N ASP A 8 -19.75 -12.98 2.49
CA ASP A 8 -20.23 -11.63 2.18
C ASP A 8 -19.08 -10.63 1.92
N LYS A 9 -19.40 -9.34 1.75
CA LYS A 9 -18.42 -8.25 1.57
C LYS A 9 -17.37 -8.23 2.64
N ASP A 10 -17.79 -8.30 3.89
CA ASP A 10 -16.92 -8.16 5.03
C ASP A 10 -16.04 -9.41 5.17
N ALA A 11 -16.59 -10.60 4.95
CA ALA A 11 -15.83 -11.85 4.91
C ALA A 11 -14.74 -11.83 3.82
N SER A 12 -15.05 -11.31 2.62
CA SER A 12 -14.06 -11.20 1.54
C SER A 12 -12.93 -10.21 1.86
N LEU A 13 -13.26 -9.09 2.53
CA LEU A 13 -12.28 -8.09 2.95
C LEU A 13 -11.38 -8.66 4.05
N MET A 14 -11.94 -9.40 5.01
CA MET A 14 -11.17 -10.07 6.06
C MET A 14 -10.27 -11.18 5.52
N LEU A 15 -10.71 -11.90 4.49
CA LEU A 15 -9.85 -12.84 3.79
C LEU A 15 -8.65 -12.14 3.14
N ALA A 16 -8.89 -11.03 2.43
CA ALA A 16 -7.83 -10.24 1.80
C ALA A 16 -6.88 -9.66 2.86
N ASP A 17 -7.40 -9.12 3.97
CA ASP A 17 -6.59 -8.56 5.04
C ASP A 17 -5.66 -9.63 5.65
N ARG A 18 -6.19 -10.83 5.96
CA ARG A 18 -5.38 -11.97 6.42
C ARG A 18 -4.27 -12.35 5.44
N LEU A 19 -4.56 -12.36 4.14
CA LEU A 19 -3.56 -12.62 3.11
C LEU A 19 -2.44 -11.55 3.15
N PHE A 20 -2.80 -10.27 3.15
CA PHE A 20 -1.80 -9.20 3.18
C PHE A 20 -0.92 -9.24 4.45
N ASP A 21 -1.49 -9.64 5.57
CA ASP A 21 -0.74 -9.82 6.81
C ASP A 21 0.24 -11.01 6.71
N ALA A 22 -0.19 -12.14 6.15
CA ALA A 22 0.70 -13.27 5.89
C ALA A 22 1.81 -12.92 4.88
N MET A 23 1.51 -12.08 3.87
CA MET A 23 2.50 -11.56 2.94
C MET A 23 3.51 -10.63 3.62
N ASP A 24 3.06 -9.80 4.56
CA ASP A 24 3.95 -8.95 5.37
C ASP A 24 4.97 -9.80 6.17
N ASP A 25 4.60 -11.01 6.59
CA ASP A 25 5.49 -11.97 7.25
C ASP A 25 6.50 -12.60 6.28
N VAL A 26 6.04 -13.08 5.12
CA VAL A 26 6.92 -13.59 4.03
C VAL A 26 7.97 -12.56 3.64
N ARG A 27 7.58 -11.28 3.67
CA ARG A 27 8.41 -10.16 3.22
C ARG A 27 9.61 -9.86 4.14
N ARG A 28 9.53 -10.13 5.44
CA ARG A 28 10.60 -9.75 6.41
C ARG A 28 11.95 -10.37 6.05
N GLU A 29 11.93 -11.54 5.42
CA GLU A 29 13.10 -12.30 4.99
C GLU A 29 13.26 -12.33 3.45
N ALA A 30 12.39 -11.62 2.72
CA ALA A 30 12.36 -11.69 1.26
C ALA A 30 13.58 -11.04 0.60
N PRO A 31 14.27 -11.74 -0.32
CA PRO A 31 15.27 -11.13 -1.18
C PRO A 31 14.61 -10.13 -2.15
N SER A 32 15.39 -9.17 -2.65
CA SER A 32 14.88 -8.16 -3.60
C SER A 32 14.34 -8.73 -4.92
N ALA A 33 14.76 -9.96 -5.26
CA ALA A 33 14.32 -10.69 -6.45
C ALA A 33 12.97 -11.41 -6.28
N LEU A 34 12.45 -11.56 -5.05
CA LEU A 34 11.15 -12.20 -4.85
C LEU A 34 10.03 -11.34 -5.42
N SER A 35 9.16 -11.94 -6.22
CA SER A 35 8.01 -11.24 -6.81
C SER A 35 6.82 -11.20 -5.84
N LEU A 36 5.92 -10.23 -6.02
CA LEU A 36 4.64 -10.22 -5.31
C LEU A 36 3.79 -11.46 -5.61
N ALA A 37 3.88 -12.01 -6.83
CA ALA A 37 3.19 -13.24 -7.19
C ALA A 37 3.68 -14.43 -6.35
N ASP A 38 4.99 -14.61 -6.20
CA ASP A 38 5.57 -15.71 -5.40
C ASP A 38 5.28 -15.53 -3.91
N ALA A 39 5.35 -14.29 -3.41
CA ALA A 39 5.00 -13.97 -2.04
C ALA A 39 3.51 -14.24 -1.76
N PHE A 40 2.63 -13.95 -2.72
CA PHE A 40 1.22 -14.33 -2.63
C PHE A 40 1.07 -15.84 -2.53
N GLU A 41 1.69 -16.63 -3.42
CA GLU A 41 1.50 -18.09 -3.39
C GLU A 41 1.95 -18.67 -2.05
N THR A 42 3.11 -18.21 -1.56
CA THR A 42 3.64 -18.62 -0.26
C THR A 42 2.67 -18.31 0.87
N ALA A 43 2.11 -17.09 0.90
CA ALA A 43 1.15 -16.67 1.92
C ALA A 43 -0.19 -17.41 1.80
N ALA A 44 -0.70 -17.59 0.57
CA ALA A 44 -1.95 -18.29 0.31
C ALA A 44 -1.86 -19.78 0.66
N ASP A 45 -0.74 -20.44 0.36
CA ASP A 45 -0.44 -21.81 0.76
C ASP A 45 -0.32 -21.94 2.28
N GLY A 46 0.39 -21.01 2.93
CA GLY A 46 0.53 -20.97 4.38
C GLY A 46 -0.80 -20.79 5.12
N LEU A 47 -1.76 -20.08 4.51
CA LEU A 47 -3.13 -19.91 5.01
C LEU A 47 -4.08 -21.04 4.58
N GLY A 48 -3.64 -21.96 3.72
CA GLY A 48 -4.46 -23.05 3.20
C GLY A 48 -5.59 -22.59 2.26
N LEU A 49 -5.45 -21.44 1.59
CA LEU A 49 -6.48 -20.90 0.71
C LEU A 49 -6.60 -21.74 -0.57
N THR A 50 -7.81 -22.17 -0.93
CA THR A 50 -8.08 -22.98 -2.12
C THR A 50 -9.26 -22.46 -2.93
N GLY A 51 -9.37 -22.87 -4.21
CA GLY A 51 -10.51 -22.56 -5.07
C GLY A 51 -10.91 -21.08 -5.06
N ASP A 52 -12.18 -20.81 -4.75
CA ASP A 52 -12.79 -19.49 -4.75
C ASP A 52 -12.18 -18.52 -3.73
N GLU A 53 -11.68 -19.02 -2.58
CA GLU A 53 -11.01 -18.17 -1.60
C GLU A 53 -9.70 -17.61 -2.17
N ARG A 54 -8.91 -18.47 -2.83
CA ARG A 54 -7.65 -18.04 -3.46
C ARG A 54 -7.92 -17.06 -4.60
N ALA A 55 -8.95 -17.30 -5.42
CA ALA A 55 -9.35 -16.38 -6.48
C ALA A 55 -9.84 -15.03 -5.91
N THR A 56 -10.67 -15.06 -4.86
CA THR A 56 -11.14 -13.83 -4.20
C THR A 56 -10.01 -13.01 -3.62
N ALA A 57 -9.04 -13.66 -2.97
CA ALA A 57 -7.88 -12.99 -2.40
C ALA A 57 -6.97 -12.40 -3.50
N ARG A 58 -6.82 -13.11 -4.64
CA ARG A 58 -6.12 -12.60 -5.83
C ARG A 58 -6.78 -11.36 -6.39
N TRP A 59 -8.10 -11.40 -6.54
CA TRP A 59 -8.86 -10.27 -7.06
C TRP A 59 -8.63 -9.02 -6.20
N HIS A 60 -8.76 -9.13 -4.87
CA HIS A 60 -8.46 -8.03 -3.94
C HIS A 60 -7.03 -7.53 -4.07
N ALA A 61 -6.06 -8.43 -4.22
CA ALA A 61 -4.67 -8.06 -4.41
C ALA A 61 -4.43 -7.29 -5.73
N ASN A 62 -5.07 -7.71 -6.81
CA ASN A 62 -4.96 -7.06 -8.12
C ASN A 62 -5.58 -5.66 -8.16
N LEU A 63 -6.63 -5.39 -7.35
CA LEU A 63 -7.19 -4.03 -7.21
C LEU A 63 -6.15 -3.01 -6.76
N ILE A 64 -5.11 -3.45 -6.06
CA ILE A 64 -4.03 -2.60 -5.57
C ILE A 64 -2.81 -2.76 -6.48
N TRP A 65 -2.27 -3.96 -6.63
CA TRP A 65 -0.98 -4.15 -7.31
C TRP A 65 -1.06 -3.86 -8.80
N ARG A 66 -2.00 -4.49 -9.50
CA ARG A 66 -2.07 -4.39 -10.96
C ARG A 66 -2.50 -2.99 -11.38
N GLU A 67 -3.53 -2.45 -10.72
CA GLU A 67 -4.09 -1.16 -11.07
C GLU A 67 -3.21 0.01 -10.60
N ASP A 68 -2.70 0.00 -9.36
CA ASP A 68 -1.91 1.13 -8.87
C ASP A 68 -0.47 1.10 -9.39
N CYS A 69 0.16 -0.07 -9.52
CA CYS A 69 1.54 -0.17 -10.02
C CYS A 69 1.62 -0.34 -11.55
N ALA A 70 0.48 -0.44 -12.24
CA ALA A 70 0.40 -0.62 -13.69
C ALA A 70 1.21 -1.83 -14.22
N ALA A 71 1.42 -2.86 -13.40
CA ALA A 71 2.29 -3.98 -13.74
C ALA A 71 1.77 -5.29 -13.14
N PRO A 72 2.08 -6.43 -13.77
CA PRO A 72 1.65 -7.72 -13.24
C PRO A 72 2.47 -8.07 -11.98
N ALA A 73 1.86 -8.78 -11.02
CA ALA A 73 2.50 -9.11 -9.73
C ALA A 73 3.82 -9.89 -9.86
N GLN A 74 4.01 -10.58 -10.99
CA GLN A 74 5.20 -11.36 -11.33
C GLN A 74 6.46 -10.51 -11.50
N VAL A 75 6.32 -9.23 -11.83
CA VAL A 75 7.48 -8.32 -12.02
C VAL A 75 7.64 -7.32 -10.89
N LEU A 76 6.67 -7.23 -9.96
CA LEU A 76 6.72 -6.31 -8.84
C LEU A 76 7.55 -6.89 -7.70
N SER A 77 8.44 -6.08 -7.11
CA SER A 77 9.23 -6.51 -5.94
C SER A 77 8.34 -6.73 -4.72
N ALA A 78 8.36 -7.93 -4.15
CA ALA A 78 7.63 -8.23 -2.91
C ALA A 78 8.02 -7.30 -1.76
N ARG A 79 9.30 -6.89 -1.70
CA ARG A 79 9.84 -6.07 -0.61
C ARG A 79 9.68 -4.58 -0.83
N TYR A 80 9.81 -4.09 -2.05
CA TYR A 80 10.00 -2.65 -2.29
C TYR A 80 8.88 -1.98 -3.10
N TRP A 81 7.82 -2.71 -3.49
CA TRP A 81 6.72 -2.10 -4.24
C TRP A 81 5.99 -0.96 -3.50
N ASP A 82 5.96 -0.98 -2.16
CA ASP A 82 5.30 0.02 -1.30
C ASP A 82 6.18 0.53 -0.14
N GLU A 83 7.36 -0.06 0.07
CA GLU A 83 8.26 0.30 1.18
C GLU A 83 8.98 1.61 0.91
N GLY A 84 8.98 2.52 1.89
CA GLY A 84 9.51 3.87 1.72
C GLY A 84 8.64 4.80 0.87
N PHE A 85 7.59 4.29 0.21
CA PHE A 85 6.64 5.11 -0.53
C PHE A 85 5.85 6.03 0.39
N GLU A 86 5.98 7.33 0.21
CA GLU A 86 5.29 8.35 1.00
C GLU A 86 3.89 8.62 0.49
N VAL A 87 2.95 8.82 1.41
CA VAL A 87 1.56 9.17 1.12
C VAL A 87 1.13 10.38 1.92
N PHE A 88 0.32 11.23 1.30
CA PHE A 88 -0.14 12.50 1.87
C PHE A 88 -1.66 12.55 1.99
N GLY A 89 -2.14 13.55 2.74
CA GLY A 89 -3.55 13.92 2.79
C GLY A 89 -4.48 12.88 3.43
N TYR A 90 -5.77 13.18 3.35
CA TYR A 90 -6.85 12.38 3.94
C TYR A 90 -7.68 11.61 2.90
N GLY A 91 -7.27 11.63 1.62
CA GLY A 91 -7.98 10.94 0.53
C GLY A 91 -7.66 11.52 -0.85
N ASP A 92 -8.30 10.94 -1.86
CA ASP A 92 -8.14 11.33 -3.27
C ASP A 92 -9.03 12.52 -3.63
N SER A 93 -8.68 13.23 -4.71
CA SER A 93 -9.42 14.38 -5.21
C SER A 93 -9.45 14.42 -6.73
N PHE A 94 -10.52 14.97 -7.30
CA PHE A 94 -10.67 15.18 -8.75
C PHE A 94 -10.38 16.63 -9.12
N PHE A 95 -9.59 16.80 -10.17
CA PHE A 95 -9.47 18.08 -10.86
C PHE A 95 -10.66 18.22 -11.82
N LEU A 96 -11.71 18.94 -11.40
CA LEU A 96 -12.93 19.12 -12.20
C LEU A 96 -12.68 19.82 -13.55
N LYS A 97 -11.62 20.63 -13.65
CA LYS A 97 -11.18 21.27 -14.92
C LYS A 97 -10.17 20.41 -15.70
N GLY A 98 -9.94 19.17 -15.28
CA GLY A 98 -8.88 18.31 -15.78
C GLY A 98 -7.49 18.69 -15.24
N TYR A 99 -6.59 17.71 -15.18
CA TYR A 99 -5.22 17.89 -14.68
C TYR A 99 -4.41 18.86 -15.55
N ALA A 100 -4.74 19.00 -16.84
CA ALA A 100 -4.08 19.93 -17.76
C ALA A 100 -4.13 21.39 -17.27
N SER A 101 -5.17 21.78 -16.52
CA SER A 101 -5.26 23.13 -15.94
C SER A 101 -4.06 23.48 -15.05
N LEU A 102 -3.42 22.50 -14.40
CA LEU A 102 -2.20 22.71 -13.64
C LEU A 102 -0.98 22.91 -14.55
N THR A 103 -0.82 22.06 -15.57
CA THR A 103 0.33 22.14 -16.48
C THR A 103 0.28 23.40 -17.33
N ASP A 104 -0.91 23.83 -17.75
CA ASP A 104 -1.11 25.06 -18.52
C ASP A 104 -0.74 26.28 -17.69
N ALA A 105 -1.11 26.31 -16.40
CA ALA A 105 -0.72 27.37 -15.49
C ALA A 105 0.79 27.40 -15.24
N LEU A 106 1.43 26.25 -15.09
CA LEU A 106 2.89 26.16 -14.93
C LEU A 106 3.66 26.54 -16.21
N ALA A 107 3.03 26.40 -17.38
CA ALA A 107 3.61 26.75 -18.67
C ALA A 107 3.57 28.26 -18.98
N GLU A 108 2.76 29.03 -18.25
CA GLU A 108 2.57 30.45 -18.52
C GLU A 108 3.89 31.23 -18.40
N GLY A 109 4.23 31.98 -19.46
CA GLY A 109 5.45 32.79 -19.52
C GLY A 109 6.74 32.02 -19.83
N LEU A 110 6.68 30.70 -20.05
CA LEU A 110 7.84 29.90 -20.44
C LEU A 110 8.04 29.85 -21.96
N ASP A 111 9.30 29.77 -22.40
CA ASP A 111 9.66 29.51 -23.80
C ASP A 111 9.59 28.00 -24.10
N ILE A 112 8.40 27.52 -24.49
CA ILE A 112 8.16 26.09 -24.76
C ILE A 112 8.17 25.84 -26.28
N ARG A 113 9.08 24.96 -26.72
CA ARG A 113 9.18 24.52 -28.11
C ARG A 113 8.49 23.17 -28.31
N LEU A 114 7.23 23.20 -28.72
CA LEU A 114 6.50 21.99 -29.13
C LEU A 114 7.04 21.46 -30.46
N SER A 115 6.70 20.21 -30.80
CA SER A 115 7.12 19.56 -32.06
C SER A 115 8.63 19.63 -32.32
N THR A 116 9.42 19.53 -31.24
CA THR A 116 10.89 19.62 -31.25
C THR A 116 11.44 18.41 -30.50
N ARG A 117 11.65 17.30 -31.21
CA ARG A 117 12.05 16.03 -30.60
C ARG A 117 13.56 15.97 -30.45
N ALA A 118 14.05 15.90 -29.21
CA ALA A 118 15.46 15.63 -28.93
C ALA A 118 15.85 14.19 -29.30
N THR A 119 17.00 14.04 -29.95
CA THR A 119 17.51 12.74 -30.43
C THR A 119 18.92 12.45 -29.93
N HIS A 120 19.70 13.49 -29.62
CA HIS A 120 21.08 13.33 -29.15
C HIS A 120 21.49 14.45 -28.20
N VAL A 121 22.21 14.10 -27.13
CA VAL A 121 22.70 15.02 -26.09
C VAL A 121 24.21 14.87 -25.98
N ARG A 122 24.96 15.91 -26.39
CA ARG A 122 26.40 16.01 -26.16
C ARG A 122 26.63 16.80 -24.88
N HIS A 123 27.46 16.30 -23.98
CA HIS A 123 27.63 16.96 -22.68
C HIS A 123 29.07 16.90 -22.16
N SER A 124 29.43 17.92 -21.38
CA SER A 124 30.66 18.02 -20.61
C SER A 124 30.33 18.31 -19.13
N LEU A 125 31.33 18.76 -18.37
CA LEU A 125 31.15 19.19 -16.99
C LEU A 125 30.32 20.49 -16.87
N ASP A 126 30.34 21.35 -17.88
CA ASP A 126 29.83 22.73 -17.82
C ASP A 126 29.06 23.18 -19.09
N HIS A 127 28.84 22.26 -20.03
CA HIS A 127 28.18 22.54 -21.29
C HIS A 127 27.32 21.37 -21.78
N VAL A 128 26.23 21.70 -22.46
CA VAL A 128 25.34 20.73 -23.11
C VAL A 128 24.92 21.25 -24.49
N GLU A 129 24.98 20.38 -25.48
CA GLU A 129 24.36 20.58 -26.79
C GLU A 129 23.27 19.52 -27.00
N VAL A 130 22.05 19.96 -27.29
CA VAL A 130 20.91 19.08 -27.59
C VAL A 130 20.60 19.19 -29.08
N GLU A 131 20.69 18.07 -29.77
CA GLU A 131 20.28 17.92 -31.16
C GLU A 131 18.85 17.42 -31.23
N THR A 132 18.06 18.07 -32.09
CA THR A 132 16.63 17.82 -32.28
C THR A 132 16.31 17.71 -33.76
N ASP A 133 15.11 17.24 -34.09
CA ASP A 133 14.59 17.26 -35.46
C ASP A 133 14.31 18.67 -36.02
N ALA A 134 14.29 19.70 -35.17
CA ALA A 134 14.03 21.09 -35.54
C ALA A 134 15.26 22.01 -35.38
N GLY A 135 16.43 21.47 -35.04
CA GLY A 135 17.67 22.24 -34.87
C GLY A 135 18.48 21.83 -33.65
N ARG A 136 19.44 22.68 -33.28
CA ARG A 136 20.35 22.46 -32.14
C ARG A 136 20.20 23.55 -31.10
N PHE A 137 20.29 23.16 -29.83
CA PHE A 137 20.25 24.04 -28.69
C PHE A 137 21.52 23.87 -27.86
N SER A 138 22.05 24.96 -27.33
CA SER A 138 23.26 24.98 -26.52
C SER A 138 22.97 25.68 -25.19
N ALA A 139 23.43 25.07 -24.10
CA ALA A 139 23.19 25.56 -22.74
C ALA A 139 24.35 25.18 -21.80
N ARG A 140 24.39 25.82 -20.62
CA ARG A 140 25.33 25.45 -19.56
C ARG A 140 24.89 24.22 -18.78
N HIS A 141 23.58 24.01 -18.69
CA HIS A 141 22.95 22.88 -17.99
C HIS A 141 21.77 22.38 -18.82
N ALA A 142 21.42 21.10 -18.67
CA ALA A 142 20.19 20.55 -19.20
C ALA A 142 19.48 19.72 -18.12
N VAL A 143 18.15 19.84 -18.05
CA VAL A 143 17.32 18.98 -17.20
C VAL A 143 16.66 17.93 -18.09
N ILE A 144 17.01 16.67 -17.86
CA ILE A 144 16.49 15.51 -18.58
C ILE A 144 15.24 15.01 -17.85
N THR A 145 14.08 15.20 -18.49
CA THR A 145 12.76 14.74 -18.00
C THR A 145 12.14 13.67 -18.90
N ILE A 146 12.99 12.95 -19.62
CA ILE A 146 12.58 11.93 -20.59
C ILE A 146 12.06 10.70 -19.82
N PRO A 147 10.88 10.16 -20.16
CA PRO A 147 10.36 8.95 -19.52
C PRO A 147 11.36 7.81 -19.51
N VAL A 148 11.47 7.09 -18.39
CA VAL A 148 12.46 6.01 -18.22
C VAL A 148 12.28 4.90 -19.25
N SER A 149 11.06 4.66 -19.74
CA SER A 149 10.76 3.79 -20.88
C SER A 149 11.53 4.16 -22.16
N LEU A 150 11.62 5.45 -22.47
CA LEU A 150 12.35 5.93 -23.65
C LEU A 150 13.86 5.84 -23.43
N LEU A 151 14.34 6.10 -22.21
CA LEU A 151 15.74 5.91 -21.85
C LEU A 151 16.16 4.43 -22.01
N LYS A 152 15.34 3.48 -21.51
CA LYS A 152 15.54 2.04 -21.69
C LYS A 152 15.59 1.60 -23.16
N ARG A 153 14.85 2.30 -24.03
CA ARG A 153 14.82 2.01 -25.48
C ARG A 153 15.94 2.68 -26.26
N GLY A 154 16.81 3.46 -25.59
CA GLY A 154 17.84 4.24 -26.26
C GLY A 154 17.28 5.27 -27.23
N ALA A 155 16.08 5.80 -26.95
CA ALA A 155 15.41 6.76 -27.83
C ALA A 155 16.17 8.10 -27.96
N ILE A 156 17.09 8.35 -27.03
CA ILE A 156 18.02 9.48 -27.03
C ILE A 156 19.44 8.98 -26.75
N ALA A 157 20.39 9.43 -27.55
CA ALA A 157 21.80 9.07 -27.39
C ALA A 157 22.54 10.14 -26.55
N PHE A 158 23.39 9.69 -25.63
CA PHE A 158 24.25 10.56 -24.81
C PHE A 158 25.71 10.40 -25.25
N ASP A 159 26.42 11.52 -25.42
CA ASP A 159 27.83 11.58 -25.77
C ASP A 159 28.59 12.55 -24.83
N PRO A 160 29.48 12.06 -23.94
CA PRO A 160 29.81 10.65 -23.72
C PRO A 160 28.62 9.84 -23.16
N PRO A 161 28.66 8.50 -23.20
CA PRO A 161 27.61 7.67 -22.61
C PRO A 161 27.41 7.94 -21.11
N LEU A 162 26.20 7.70 -20.60
CA LEU A 162 25.90 7.80 -19.18
C LEU A 162 26.75 6.81 -18.36
N PRO A 163 27.10 7.15 -17.10
CA PRO A 163 27.82 6.23 -16.22
C PRO A 163 27.11 4.88 -16.07
N ALA A 164 27.88 3.79 -15.97
CA ALA A 164 27.35 2.43 -15.91
C ALA A 164 26.27 2.24 -14.81
N ALA A 165 26.50 2.76 -13.60
CA ALA A 165 25.54 2.68 -12.51
C ALA A 165 24.17 3.32 -12.86
N LYS A 166 24.17 4.41 -13.64
CA LYS A 166 22.94 5.07 -14.11
C LYS A 166 22.25 4.25 -15.19
N GLN A 167 23.02 3.67 -16.12
CA GLN A 167 22.46 2.78 -17.14
C GLN A 167 21.82 1.54 -16.51
N GLU A 168 22.50 0.92 -15.54
CA GLU A 168 21.95 -0.22 -14.82
C GLU A 168 20.68 0.13 -14.01
N ALA A 169 20.63 1.31 -13.39
CA ALA A 169 19.42 1.80 -12.72
C ALA A 169 18.27 1.99 -13.72
N ILE A 170 18.55 2.59 -14.89
CA ILE A 170 17.58 2.70 -15.99
C ILE A 170 17.07 1.31 -16.38
N ASP A 171 17.94 0.30 -16.47
CA ASP A 171 17.58 -1.06 -16.88
C ASP A 171 16.77 -1.80 -15.79
N ARG A 172 17.08 -1.60 -14.51
CA ARG A 172 16.40 -2.25 -13.37
C ARG A 172 15.03 -1.66 -13.03
N ILE A 173 14.85 -0.33 -13.12
CA ILE A 173 13.57 0.31 -12.79
C ILE A 173 12.45 -0.29 -13.65
N GLY A 174 11.33 -0.66 -13.04
CA GLY A 174 10.18 -1.18 -13.77
C GLY A 174 9.44 -0.07 -14.50
N PHE A 175 8.77 -0.39 -15.62
CA PHE A 175 7.86 0.53 -16.30
C PHE A 175 6.61 -0.21 -16.75
N GLY A 176 5.47 0.24 -16.26
CA GLY A 176 4.16 -0.40 -16.44
C GLY A 176 3.28 0.30 -17.46
N SER A 177 2.06 -0.22 -17.61
CA SER A 177 1.00 0.41 -18.39
C SER A 177 -0.37 0.25 -17.72
N LEU A 178 -1.13 1.34 -17.72
CA LEU A 178 -2.51 1.41 -17.26
C LEU A 178 -3.33 2.15 -18.32
N ALA A 179 -4.22 1.42 -19.00
CA ALA A 179 -5.15 2.03 -19.93
C ALA A 179 -6.48 2.37 -19.24
N LYS A 180 -7.14 3.40 -19.76
CA LYS A 180 -8.45 3.88 -19.28
C LYS A 180 -9.44 3.84 -20.43
N LEU A 181 -10.63 3.33 -20.18
CA LEU A 181 -11.79 3.46 -21.05
C LEU A 181 -12.84 4.33 -20.35
N GLY A 182 -12.96 5.58 -20.77
CA GLY A 182 -13.97 6.52 -20.32
C GLY A 182 -15.25 6.40 -21.13
N LEU A 183 -16.37 6.17 -20.44
CA LEU A 183 -17.71 6.01 -20.98
C LEU A 183 -18.63 7.06 -20.36
N VAL A 184 -19.17 7.95 -21.18
CA VAL A 184 -20.15 8.95 -20.74
C VAL A 184 -21.54 8.42 -21.05
N PHE A 185 -22.45 8.52 -20.09
CA PHE A 185 -23.85 8.13 -20.21
C PHE A 185 -24.77 9.33 -20.03
N GLU A 186 -26.04 9.16 -20.38
CA GLU A 186 -27.08 10.16 -20.13
C GLU A 186 -27.44 10.20 -18.63
N GLU A 187 -27.58 9.02 -18.02
CA GLU A 187 -27.91 8.84 -16.60
C GLU A 187 -26.99 7.79 -15.96
N PRO A 188 -26.62 7.93 -14.69
CA PRO A 188 -25.85 6.92 -13.96
C PRO A 188 -26.71 5.69 -13.64
N PHE A 189 -26.10 4.50 -13.74
CA PHE A 189 -26.73 3.22 -13.36
C PHE A 189 -25.98 2.49 -12.24
N TRP A 190 -24.94 3.13 -11.69
CA TRP A 190 -24.04 2.58 -10.67
C TRP A 190 -24.21 3.30 -9.33
N PRO A 191 -23.57 2.84 -8.23
CA PRO A 191 -23.66 3.53 -6.94
C PRO A 191 -23.16 4.98 -6.99
N HIS A 192 -23.94 5.90 -6.44
CA HIS A 192 -23.60 7.34 -6.46
C HIS A 192 -22.68 7.77 -5.30
N SER A 193 -22.43 6.88 -4.34
CA SER A 193 -21.56 7.14 -3.19
C SER A 193 -20.12 6.74 -3.52
N GLY A 194 -19.17 7.63 -3.22
CA GLY A 194 -17.75 7.39 -3.44
C GLY A 194 -17.31 7.71 -4.87
N TYR A 195 -16.02 7.49 -5.14
CA TYR A 195 -15.40 7.83 -6.42
C TYR A 195 -14.86 6.61 -7.19
N CYS A 196 -14.85 5.43 -6.57
CA CYS A 196 -14.43 4.20 -7.21
C CYS A 196 -15.11 2.98 -6.58
N PHE A 197 -15.13 1.88 -7.33
CA PHE A 197 -15.57 0.57 -6.85
C PHE A 197 -14.90 -0.55 -7.66
N GLY A 198 -14.76 -1.73 -7.05
CA GLY A 198 -14.21 -2.91 -7.69
C GLY A 198 -15.25 -3.61 -8.57
N LEU A 199 -14.78 -4.23 -9.66
CA LEU A 199 -15.56 -5.05 -10.59
C LEU A 199 -15.05 -6.49 -10.57
N ARG A 200 -15.92 -7.47 -10.35
CA ARG A 200 -15.50 -8.86 -10.16
C ARG A 200 -15.26 -9.62 -11.45
N GLY A 201 -16.15 -9.41 -12.42
CA GLY A 201 -16.11 -10.13 -13.70
C GLY A 201 -14.91 -9.82 -14.58
N GLY A 202 -14.01 -8.92 -14.17
CA GLY A 202 -12.91 -8.44 -15.00
C GLY A 202 -11.53 -9.01 -14.69
N GLU A 203 -11.38 -9.94 -13.74
CA GLU A 203 -10.02 -10.35 -13.31
C GLU A 203 -9.16 -10.92 -14.46
N ALA A 204 -9.76 -11.72 -15.34
CA ALA A 204 -9.05 -12.39 -16.44
C ALA A 204 -8.91 -11.55 -17.71
N ASP A 205 -9.96 -10.80 -18.09
CA ASP A 205 -10.03 -10.12 -19.41
C ASP A 205 -10.81 -8.80 -19.41
N GLY A 206 -11.16 -8.24 -18.25
CA GLY A 206 -11.98 -7.04 -18.11
C GLY A 206 -11.39 -6.01 -17.14
N ALA A 207 -12.12 -4.93 -16.89
CA ALA A 207 -11.68 -3.93 -15.91
C ALA A 207 -11.86 -4.46 -14.48
N SER A 208 -10.93 -4.20 -13.56
CA SER A 208 -11.13 -4.57 -12.15
C SER A 208 -11.50 -3.40 -11.25
N VAL A 209 -11.29 -2.17 -11.69
CA VAL A 209 -11.71 -0.96 -10.98
C VAL A 209 -12.45 -0.04 -11.93
N ALA A 210 -13.58 0.48 -11.45
CA ALA A 210 -14.27 1.60 -12.07
C ALA A 210 -14.09 2.85 -11.21
N VAL A 211 -13.83 3.98 -11.85
CA VAL A 211 -13.66 5.30 -11.24
C VAL A 211 -14.71 6.25 -11.83
N THR A 212 -15.31 7.09 -11.00
CA THR A 212 -16.33 8.05 -11.43
C THR A 212 -16.23 9.36 -10.65
N PRO A 213 -16.32 10.53 -11.31
CA PRO A 213 -16.41 11.81 -10.63
C PRO A 213 -17.85 12.14 -10.21
N TYR A 214 -18.83 11.26 -10.43
CA TYR A 214 -20.25 11.58 -10.30
C TYR A 214 -20.62 12.20 -8.94
N ALA A 215 -20.08 11.68 -7.83
CA ALA A 215 -20.35 12.21 -6.49
C ALA A 215 -19.91 13.67 -6.29
N VAL A 216 -18.95 14.16 -7.08
CA VAL A 216 -18.39 15.52 -6.97
C VAL A 216 -18.78 16.44 -8.13
N SER A 217 -18.99 15.92 -9.34
CA SER A 217 -19.31 16.71 -10.53
C SER A 217 -20.76 16.58 -10.99
N GLY A 218 -21.46 15.52 -10.60
CA GLY A 218 -22.77 15.15 -11.16
C GLY A 218 -22.70 14.59 -12.59
N GLU A 219 -21.51 14.46 -13.17
CA GLU A 219 -21.34 13.95 -14.53
C GLU A 219 -21.37 12.42 -14.55
N ALA A 220 -22.24 11.83 -15.38
CA ALA A 220 -22.36 10.40 -15.58
C ALA A 220 -21.21 9.83 -16.44
N LEU A 221 -19.98 10.03 -15.96
CA LEU A 221 -18.74 9.49 -16.51
C LEU A 221 -18.29 8.29 -15.69
N LEU A 222 -18.10 7.16 -16.36
CA LEU A 222 -17.49 5.95 -15.79
C LEU A 222 -16.16 5.68 -16.48
N ILE A 223 -15.09 5.56 -15.71
CA ILE A 223 -13.73 5.30 -16.19
C ILE A 223 -13.34 3.90 -15.74
N LEU A 224 -13.20 2.99 -16.70
CA LEU A 224 -12.76 1.62 -16.47
C LEU A 224 -11.24 1.53 -16.56
N LEU A 225 -10.61 0.94 -15.55
CA LEU A 225 -9.16 0.78 -15.46
C LEU A 225 -8.73 -0.62 -15.92
N TYR A 226 -7.69 -0.66 -16.76
CA TYR A 226 -7.08 -1.86 -17.30
C TYR A 226 -5.58 -1.81 -17.08
N GLY A 227 -5.10 -2.34 -15.97
CA GLY A 227 -3.68 -2.39 -15.62
C GLY A 227 -2.91 -3.54 -16.26
N ALA A 228 -1.59 -3.36 -16.39
CA ALA A 228 -0.65 -4.37 -16.89
C ALA A 228 -1.01 -4.88 -18.29
N ASP A 229 -1.04 -6.20 -18.48
CA ASP A 229 -1.28 -6.85 -19.78
C ASP A 229 -2.68 -6.51 -20.34
N LEU A 230 -3.65 -6.20 -19.48
CA LEU A 230 -4.98 -5.78 -19.90
C LEU A 230 -4.98 -4.42 -20.59
N ALA A 231 -4.01 -3.55 -20.28
CA ALA A 231 -3.83 -2.28 -20.99
C ALA A 231 -3.53 -2.56 -22.47
N GLY A 232 -2.55 -3.43 -22.75
CA GLY A 232 -2.18 -3.81 -24.10
C GLY A 232 -3.31 -4.51 -24.85
N ALA A 233 -4.06 -5.38 -24.17
CA ALA A 233 -5.23 -6.04 -24.74
C ALA A 233 -6.32 -5.03 -25.15
N LEU A 234 -6.66 -4.07 -24.29
CA LEU A 234 -7.62 -3.01 -24.60
C LEU A 234 -7.15 -2.12 -25.75
N GLU A 235 -5.87 -1.75 -25.76
CA GLU A 235 -5.28 -0.87 -26.78
C GLU A 235 -5.21 -1.54 -28.17
N ALA A 236 -5.21 -2.88 -28.21
CA ALA A 236 -5.21 -3.67 -29.45
C ALA A 236 -6.62 -3.87 -30.05
N MET A 237 -7.68 -3.76 -29.26
CA MET A 237 -9.07 -3.90 -29.73
C MET A 237 -9.49 -2.70 -30.59
N ASP A 238 -10.47 -2.88 -31.46
CA ASP A 238 -11.20 -1.74 -32.00
C ASP A 238 -12.10 -1.09 -30.92
N GLU A 239 -12.48 0.17 -31.11
CA GLU A 239 -13.26 0.90 -30.10
C GLU A 239 -14.65 0.27 -29.88
N GLY A 240 -15.28 -0.27 -30.93
CA GLY A 240 -16.59 -0.90 -30.85
C GLY A 240 -16.55 -2.20 -30.04
N GLU A 241 -15.54 -3.04 -30.29
CA GLU A 241 -15.28 -4.25 -29.51
C GLU A 241 -15.01 -3.92 -28.03
N ALA A 242 -14.15 -2.94 -27.76
CA ALA A 242 -13.83 -2.53 -26.39
C ALA A 242 -15.09 -2.06 -25.63
N VAL A 243 -15.94 -1.25 -26.26
CA VAL A 243 -17.21 -0.78 -25.68
C VAL A 243 -18.19 -1.94 -25.49
N ALA A 244 -18.30 -2.86 -26.46
CA ALA A 244 -19.19 -4.00 -26.35
C ALA A 244 -18.81 -4.92 -25.18
N ARG A 245 -17.51 -5.22 -25.02
CA ARG A 245 -17.00 -5.99 -23.88
C ARG A 245 -17.24 -5.29 -22.55
N ALA A 246 -16.93 -4.00 -22.46
CA ALA A 246 -17.17 -3.21 -21.26
C ALA A 246 -18.66 -3.19 -20.87
N ARG A 247 -19.57 -2.98 -21.83
CA ARG A 247 -21.02 -3.02 -21.59
C ARG A 247 -21.49 -4.40 -21.15
N ALA A 248 -20.97 -5.48 -21.74
CA ALA A 248 -21.29 -6.84 -21.33
C ALA A 248 -20.84 -7.12 -19.88
N GLN A 249 -19.62 -6.70 -19.52
CA GLN A 249 -19.11 -6.82 -18.16
C GLN A 249 -19.97 -6.03 -17.16
N LEU A 250 -20.26 -4.76 -17.47
CA LEU A 250 -21.10 -3.90 -16.62
C LEU A 250 -22.53 -4.45 -16.49
N SER A 251 -23.08 -5.02 -17.56
CA SER A 251 -24.40 -5.66 -17.53
C SER A 251 -24.42 -6.87 -16.60
N ALA A 252 -23.38 -7.70 -16.64
CA ALA A 252 -23.23 -8.83 -15.72
C ALA A 252 -23.07 -8.37 -14.26
N GLU A 253 -22.32 -7.30 -14.01
CA GLU A 253 -22.10 -6.78 -12.66
C GLU A 253 -23.37 -6.15 -12.05
N PHE A 254 -24.11 -5.36 -12.84
CA PHE A 254 -25.29 -4.62 -12.35
C PHE A 254 -26.61 -5.35 -12.54
N GLY A 255 -26.64 -6.45 -13.30
CA GLY A 255 -27.86 -7.21 -13.56
C GLY A 255 -28.90 -6.46 -14.38
N CYS A 256 -28.48 -5.45 -15.15
CA CYS A 256 -29.34 -4.63 -15.99
C CYS A 256 -28.73 -4.43 -17.39
N GLU A 257 -29.57 -4.05 -18.35
CA GLU A 257 -29.08 -3.66 -19.67
C GLU A 257 -28.38 -2.30 -19.57
N ILE A 258 -27.14 -2.22 -20.04
CA ILE A 258 -26.35 -1.00 -20.02
C ILE A 258 -26.61 -0.22 -21.31
N PRO A 259 -27.08 1.05 -21.25
CA PRO A 259 -27.32 1.85 -22.45
C PRO A 259 -26.02 2.06 -23.26
N PRO A 260 -26.11 2.39 -24.55
CA PRO A 260 -24.93 2.82 -25.30
C PRO A 260 -24.37 4.13 -24.71
N PRO A 261 -23.04 4.26 -24.56
CA PRO A 261 -22.45 5.52 -24.11
C PRO A 261 -22.65 6.61 -25.16
N ILE A 262 -22.89 7.84 -24.71
CA ILE A 262 -23.02 9.03 -25.57
C ILE A 262 -21.66 9.56 -26.01
N ALA A 263 -20.60 9.25 -25.27
CA ALA A 263 -19.22 9.53 -25.65
C ALA A 263 -18.27 8.47 -25.09
N VAL A 264 -17.22 8.18 -25.88
CA VAL A 264 -16.19 7.21 -25.54
C VAL A 264 -14.83 7.86 -25.72
N ARG A 265 -13.92 7.62 -24.77
CA ARG A 265 -12.50 7.97 -24.86
C ARG A 265 -11.66 6.84 -24.31
N ARG A 266 -10.55 6.54 -24.97
CA ARG A 266 -9.56 5.58 -24.46
C ARG A 266 -8.15 6.12 -24.54
N THR A 267 -7.32 5.75 -23.58
CA THR A 267 -5.88 6.03 -23.62
C THR A 267 -5.15 4.96 -24.42
N GLN A 268 -3.99 5.30 -25.01
CA GLN A 268 -3.13 4.37 -25.73
C GLN A 268 -1.65 4.56 -25.36
N TRP A 269 -1.33 4.39 -24.08
CA TRP A 269 -0.02 4.73 -23.53
C TRP A 269 1.10 3.84 -24.06
N THR A 270 0.83 2.56 -24.35
CA THR A 270 1.86 1.65 -24.89
C THR A 270 2.24 2.00 -26.32
N ARG A 271 1.35 2.71 -27.04
CA ARG A 271 1.50 3.09 -28.44
C ARG A 271 1.98 4.53 -28.63
N ASP A 272 1.97 5.34 -27.57
CA ASP A 272 2.46 6.71 -27.61
C ASP A 272 3.99 6.71 -27.77
N PRO A 273 4.54 7.24 -28.89
CA PRO A 273 5.98 7.23 -29.14
C PRO A 273 6.79 8.08 -28.15
N LEU A 274 6.13 8.93 -27.35
CA LEU A 274 6.74 9.78 -26.34
C LEU A 274 6.58 9.22 -24.92
N ALA A 275 5.91 8.09 -24.73
CA ALA A 275 5.72 7.45 -23.42
C ALA A 275 6.02 5.95 -23.40
N LEU A 276 5.57 5.18 -24.39
CA LEU A 276 5.75 3.72 -24.49
C LEU A 276 5.39 2.95 -23.19
N GLY A 277 4.31 3.38 -22.55
CA GLY A 277 3.83 2.92 -21.25
C GLY A 277 3.30 4.08 -20.42
N SER A 278 2.93 3.82 -19.16
CA SER A 278 2.31 4.81 -18.28
C SER A 278 3.30 5.41 -17.28
N TYR A 279 3.82 4.61 -16.35
CA TYR A 279 4.67 5.10 -15.26
C TYR A 279 5.53 3.98 -14.67
N CYS A 280 6.52 4.37 -13.88
CA CYS A 280 7.48 3.44 -13.29
C CYS A 280 6.92 2.62 -12.12
N HIS A 281 7.64 1.58 -11.73
CA HIS A 281 7.40 0.81 -10.51
C HIS A 281 8.71 0.18 -10.03
N VAL A 282 8.74 -0.31 -8.78
CA VAL A 282 9.89 -1.06 -8.27
C VAL A 282 9.79 -2.52 -8.71
N ALA A 283 10.55 -2.88 -9.74
CA ALA A 283 10.58 -4.23 -10.28
C ALA A 283 11.37 -5.21 -9.39
N THR A 284 11.18 -6.51 -9.59
CA THR A 284 12.05 -7.54 -9.02
C THR A 284 13.52 -7.26 -9.33
N GLY A 285 14.37 -7.25 -8.31
CA GLY A 285 15.79 -6.91 -8.45
C GLY A 285 16.10 -5.41 -8.48
N SER A 286 15.10 -4.53 -8.52
CA SER A 286 15.25 -3.09 -8.32
C SER A 286 14.99 -2.69 -6.87
N THR A 287 15.45 -1.50 -6.49
CA THR A 287 15.20 -0.89 -5.18
C THR A 287 14.97 0.61 -5.34
N PRO A 288 14.43 1.31 -4.32
CA PRO A 288 14.33 2.78 -4.32
C PRO A 288 15.65 3.50 -4.64
N ALA A 289 16.80 2.90 -4.32
CA ALA A 289 18.11 3.47 -4.64
C ALA A 289 18.38 3.59 -6.15
N ASP A 290 17.71 2.80 -7.01
CA ASP A 290 17.83 2.97 -8.46
C ASP A 290 17.20 4.30 -8.92
N PHE A 291 16.09 4.73 -8.31
CA PHE A 291 15.42 6.01 -8.60
C PHE A 291 16.29 7.19 -8.17
N ALA A 292 16.92 7.10 -7.00
CA ALA A 292 17.90 8.08 -6.53
C ALA A 292 19.12 8.14 -7.48
N THR A 293 19.60 6.98 -7.93
CA THR A 293 20.72 6.86 -8.88
C THR A 293 20.37 7.49 -10.23
N LEU A 294 19.16 7.24 -10.75
CA LEU A 294 18.66 7.89 -11.96
C LEU A 294 18.50 9.40 -11.75
N GLY A 295 18.08 9.84 -10.57
CA GLY A 295 17.93 11.26 -10.25
C GLY A 295 19.23 12.04 -10.09
N ALA A 296 20.35 11.40 -9.77
CA ALA A 296 21.62 12.07 -9.54
C ALA A 296 22.17 12.79 -10.80
N PRO A 297 22.77 13.98 -10.69
CA PRO A 297 23.32 14.69 -11.85
C PRO A 297 24.58 14.01 -12.43
N VAL A 298 24.88 14.29 -13.71
CA VAL A 298 26.09 13.85 -14.43
C VAL A 298 26.71 15.05 -15.12
N GLY A 299 27.71 15.68 -14.48
CA GLY A 299 28.29 16.92 -14.97
C GLY A 299 27.22 18.01 -15.08
N ALA A 300 27.02 18.56 -16.28
CA ALA A 300 26.00 19.56 -16.58
C ALA A 300 24.58 18.99 -16.79
N LEU A 301 24.39 17.67 -16.74
CA LEU A 301 23.09 17.02 -16.88
C LEU A 301 22.43 16.80 -15.53
N HIS A 302 21.22 17.32 -15.36
CA HIS A 302 20.35 17.08 -14.21
C HIS A 302 19.19 16.17 -14.65
N PHE A 303 18.68 15.33 -13.76
CA PHE A 303 17.61 14.38 -14.09
C PHE A 303 16.42 14.61 -13.18
N ALA A 304 15.25 14.77 -13.78
CA ALA A 304 13.98 14.94 -13.09
C ALA A 304 12.90 14.11 -13.78
N GLY A 305 11.75 13.97 -13.14
CA GLY A 305 10.64 13.16 -13.60
C GLY A 305 10.18 12.16 -12.55
N GLU A 306 9.08 11.48 -12.85
CA GLU A 306 8.44 10.54 -11.92
C GLU A 306 9.35 9.36 -11.51
N ALA A 307 10.26 8.93 -12.40
CA ALA A 307 11.22 7.86 -12.12
C ALA A 307 12.50 8.32 -11.39
N THR A 308 12.58 9.57 -10.92
CA THR A 308 13.79 10.11 -10.26
C THR A 308 13.57 10.44 -8.78
N ASN A 309 12.48 9.97 -8.20
CA ASN A 309 12.13 10.19 -6.80
C ASN A 309 11.99 8.83 -6.11
N ASP A 310 12.80 8.60 -5.08
CA ASP A 310 12.93 7.33 -4.35
C ASP A 310 11.89 7.14 -3.25
N THR A 311 10.97 8.09 -3.07
CA THR A 311 9.88 8.02 -2.09
C THR A 311 8.51 8.32 -2.70
N LEU A 312 8.46 8.93 -3.89
CA LEU A 312 7.24 9.39 -4.56
C LEU A 312 7.23 9.05 -6.05
N TRP A 313 7.75 7.87 -6.41
CA TRP A 313 7.80 7.41 -7.80
C TRP A 313 6.40 7.28 -8.41
N ALA A 314 6.30 7.30 -9.75
CA ALA A 314 5.03 7.16 -10.49
C ALA A 314 3.99 8.29 -10.30
N MET A 315 4.30 9.32 -9.51
CA MET A 315 3.33 10.36 -9.16
C MET A 315 3.66 11.73 -9.79
N ALA A 316 2.62 12.48 -10.14
CA ALA A 316 2.75 13.85 -10.67
C ALA A 316 3.43 14.80 -9.67
N HIS A 317 3.12 14.70 -8.38
CA HIS A 317 3.80 15.50 -7.35
C HIS A 317 5.26 15.07 -7.14
N GLY A 318 5.58 13.78 -7.31
CA GLY A 318 6.96 13.29 -7.33
C GLY A 318 7.76 13.88 -8.49
N ALA A 319 7.16 13.93 -9.69
CA ALA A 319 7.74 14.60 -10.85
C ALA A 319 7.95 16.10 -10.60
N TYR A 320 6.95 16.79 -10.04
CA TYR A 320 7.07 18.22 -9.70
C TYR A 320 8.21 18.50 -8.71
N LEU A 321 8.26 17.76 -7.59
CA LEU A 321 9.32 17.90 -6.58
C LEU A 321 10.70 17.59 -7.15
N SER A 322 10.81 16.61 -8.05
CA SER A 322 12.07 16.33 -8.73
C SER A 322 12.53 17.46 -9.66
N GLY A 323 11.59 18.19 -10.27
CA GLY A 323 11.87 19.39 -11.05
C GLY A 323 12.39 20.54 -10.17
N LEU A 324 11.77 20.76 -9.01
CA LEU A 324 12.28 21.71 -8.01
C LEU A 324 13.68 21.33 -7.52
N ARG A 325 13.93 20.03 -7.30
CA ARG A 325 15.28 19.51 -6.96
C ARG A 325 16.30 19.85 -8.04
N ALA A 326 16.01 19.58 -9.31
CA ALA A 326 16.91 19.91 -10.41
C ALA A 326 17.14 21.44 -10.52
N ALA A 327 16.11 22.26 -10.31
CA ALA A 327 16.25 23.72 -10.26
C ALA A 327 17.15 24.17 -9.10
N ALA A 328 17.00 23.59 -7.91
CA ALA A 328 17.84 23.85 -6.74
C ALA A 328 19.30 23.48 -6.97
N GLU A 329 19.55 22.33 -7.62
CA GLU A 329 20.89 21.89 -7.99
C GLU A 329 21.58 22.88 -8.94
N ILE A 330 20.86 23.38 -9.95
CA ILE A 330 21.39 24.35 -10.94
C ILE A 330 21.61 25.72 -10.30
N ALA A 331 20.66 26.20 -9.48
CA ALA A 331 20.74 27.50 -8.83
C ALA A 331 21.75 27.53 -7.66
N GLY A 332 22.10 26.36 -7.10
CA GLY A 332 22.85 26.28 -5.85
C GLY A 332 22.03 26.76 -4.64
N GLU A 333 20.70 26.66 -4.73
CA GLU A 333 19.76 27.19 -3.74
C GLU A 333 18.86 26.07 -3.19
N PRO A 334 19.26 25.40 -2.09
CA PRO A 334 18.48 24.30 -1.50
C PRO A 334 17.07 24.72 -1.06
N GLY A 335 16.84 26.01 -0.79
CA GLY A 335 15.55 26.54 -0.35
C GLY A 335 14.44 26.51 -1.41
N ILE A 336 14.76 26.21 -2.67
CA ILE A 336 13.76 25.99 -3.73
C ILE A 336 12.95 24.71 -3.46
N VAL A 337 13.59 23.70 -2.85
CA VAL A 337 12.91 22.46 -2.48
C VAL A 337 12.15 22.71 -1.17
N PRO A 338 10.82 22.46 -1.13
CA PRO A 338 10.08 22.59 0.12
C PRO A 338 10.64 21.62 1.16
N PRO A 339 10.70 22.02 2.44
CA PRO A 339 11.18 21.14 3.49
C PRO A 339 10.31 19.87 3.55
N ARG A 340 10.97 18.71 3.58
CA ARG A 340 10.28 17.43 3.74
C ARG A 340 9.61 17.39 5.11
N THR A 341 8.28 17.43 5.12
CA THR A 341 7.49 17.14 6.32
C THR A 341 7.39 15.62 6.50
N PHE A 342 7.26 15.15 7.75
CA PHE A 342 7.02 13.74 8.00
C PHE A 342 5.74 13.29 7.26
N ALA A 343 5.91 12.39 6.28
CA ALA A 343 4.82 11.76 5.57
C ALA A 343 4.66 10.33 6.08
N GLU A 344 3.41 9.86 6.12
CA GLU A 344 3.14 8.47 6.41
C GLU A 344 3.63 7.60 5.25
N ASN A 345 4.11 6.40 5.57
CA ASN A 345 4.45 5.43 4.56
C ASN A 345 3.18 4.67 4.10
N ARG A 346 3.09 4.35 2.80
CA ARG A 346 1.96 3.62 2.20
C ARG A 346 1.66 2.31 2.93
N ARG A 347 2.68 1.50 3.19
CA ARG A 347 2.57 0.22 3.89
C ARG A 347 2.06 0.41 5.31
N TRP A 348 2.64 1.37 6.02
CA TRP A 348 2.21 1.74 7.38
C TRP A 348 0.72 2.10 7.41
N ARG A 349 0.29 3.02 6.53
CA ARG A 349 -1.11 3.43 6.41
C ARG A 349 -2.02 2.23 6.07
N ALA A 350 -1.58 1.34 5.19
CA ALA A 350 -2.32 0.13 4.87
C ALA A 350 -2.46 -0.81 6.08
N GLN A 351 -1.39 -1.05 6.84
CA GLN A 351 -1.41 -1.85 8.07
C GLN A 351 -2.38 -1.27 9.10
N LEU A 352 -2.34 0.05 9.30
CA LEU A 352 -3.29 0.76 10.16
C LEU A 352 -4.74 0.60 9.69
N ALA A 353 -5.00 0.76 8.39
CA ALA A 353 -6.34 0.61 7.83
C ALA A 353 -6.89 -0.82 7.98
N ARG A 354 -6.04 -1.85 7.80
CA ARG A 354 -6.42 -3.25 8.04
C ARG A 354 -6.73 -3.50 9.50
N ALA A 355 -5.89 -3.00 10.42
CA ALA A 355 -6.12 -3.08 11.85
C ALA A 355 -7.46 -2.42 12.22
N GLN A 356 -7.69 -1.20 11.76
CA GLN A 356 -8.92 -0.46 12.02
C GLN A 356 -10.17 -1.17 11.47
N ARG A 357 -10.12 -1.72 10.25
CA ARG A 357 -11.23 -2.52 9.69
C ARG A 357 -11.53 -3.74 10.55
N PHE A 358 -10.50 -4.50 10.91
CA PHE A 358 -10.65 -5.67 11.79
C PHE A 358 -11.35 -5.28 13.10
N PHE A 359 -10.96 -4.16 13.69
CA PHE A 359 -11.58 -3.68 14.92
C PHE A 359 -13.04 -3.27 14.73
N ASN A 360 -13.35 -2.52 13.67
CA ASN A 360 -14.71 -2.06 13.41
C ASN A 360 -15.70 -3.23 13.23
N LEU A 361 -15.28 -4.32 12.59
CA LEU A 361 -16.12 -5.51 12.43
C LEU A 361 -16.34 -6.25 13.75
N ARG A 362 -15.29 -6.39 14.58
CA ARG A 362 -15.39 -7.03 15.91
C ARG A 362 -16.23 -6.21 16.90
N ILE A 363 -16.19 -4.88 16.84
CA ILE A 363 -17.04 -4.02 17.70
C ILE A 363 -18.53 -4.33 17.46
N ALA A 364 -18.94 -4.63 16.23
CA ALA A 364 -20.34 -4.88 15.89
C ALA A 364 -20.88 -6.20 16.48
N GLU A 365 -20.00 -7.13 16.86
CA GLU A 365 -20.38 -8.45 17.39
C GLU A 365 -20.55 -8.47 18.92
N LEU A 366 -20.05 -7.46 19.63
CA LEU A 366 -20.12 -7.36 21.08
C LEU A 366 -21.20 -6.39 21.54
N ASP A 367 -21.94 -6.75 22.58
CA ASP A 367 -22.88 -5.80 23.19
C ASP A 367 -22.15 -4.67 23.94
N ALA A 368 -22.83 -3.53 24.09
CA ALA A 368 -22.23 -2.34 24.69
C ALA A 368 -21.86 -2.51 26.16
N ALA A 369 -22.54 -3.42 26.89
CA ALA A 369 -22.29 -3.66 28.31
C ALA A 369 -20.99 -4.47 28.49
N GLU A 370 -20.78 -5.48 27.65
CA GLU A 370 -19.56 -6.28 27.63
C GLU A 370 -18.34 -5.44 27.25
N ILE A 371 -18.48 -4.58 26.23
CA ILE A 371 -17.42 -3.61 25.87
C ILE A 371 -17.11 -2.70 27.05
N ALA A 372 -18.13 -2.17 27.74
CA ALA A 372 -17.93 -1.29 28.89
C ALA A 372 -17.22 -2.02 30.05
N ALA A 373 -17.59 -3.26 30.34
CA ALA A 373 -16.99 -4.07 31.40
C ALA A 373 -15.51 -4.35 31.11
N ARG A 374 -15.18 -4.76 29.88
CA ARG A 374 -13.79 -4.98 29.44
C ARG A 374 -12.98 -3.70 29.44
N THR A 375 -13.57 -2.59 29.00
CA THR A 375 -12.90 -1.28 29.01
C THR A 375 -12.58 -0.84 30.43
N ALA A 376 -13.50 -1.03 31.37
CA ALA A 376 -13.25 -0.73 32.78
C ALA A 376 -12.14 -1.60 33.39
N LEU A 377 -12.10 -2.89 33.04
CA LEU A 377 -11.02 -3.79 33.46
C LEU A 377 -9.66 -3.31 32.92
N LEU A 378 -9.59 -2.95 31.64
CA LEU A 378 -8.37 -2.43 31.01
C LEU A 378 -7.95 -1.10 31.63
N ALA A 379 -8.87 -0.17 31.87
CA ALA A 379 -8.59 1.12 32.50
C ALA A 379 -8.06 0.97 33.94
N GLY A 380 -8.48 -0.08 34.65
CA GLY A 380 -7.97 -0.40 35.99
C GLY A 380 -6.63 -1.16 35.99
N ALA A 381 -6.21 -1.70 34.85
CA ALA A 381 -4.99 -2.48 34.73
C ALA A 381 -3.77 -1.57 34.57
N HIS A 382 -2.78 -1.74 35.46
CA HIS A 382 -1.59 -0.88 35.52
C HIS A 382 -0.83 -0.77 34.19
N ALA A 383 -0.78 -1.87 33.42
CA ALA A 383 -0.11 -1.92 32.12
C ALA A 383 -0.70 -0.97 31.07
N PHE A 384 -1.97 -0.59 31.24
CA PHE A 384 -2.70 0.27 30.31
C PHE A 384 -2.94 1.67 30.89
N ALA A 385 -2.25 2.02 31.98
CA ALA A 385 -2.35 3.35 32.57
C ALA A 385 -1.86 4.43 31.60
N GLY A 386 -2.68 5.47 31.40
CA GLY A 386 -2.35 6.60 30.52
C GLY A 386 -2.73 6.42 29.05
N ILE A 387 -3.36 5.29 28.69
CA ILE A 387 -3.95 5.04 27.37
C ILE A 387 -5.32 5.73 27.30
N ASP A 388 -5.67 6.30 26.14
CA ASP A 388 -6.94 7.00 25.96
C ASP A 388 -8.14 6.03 26.05
N HIS A 389 -9.26 6.50 26.60
CA HIS A 389 -10.44 5.67 26.79
C HIS A 389 -11.01 5.12 25.47
N GLY A 390 -10.89 5.85 24.36
CA GLY A 390 -11.26 5.37 23.03
C GLY A 390 -10.37 4.20 22.57
N GLU A 391 -9.06 4.30 22.83
CA GLU A 391 -8.09 3.23 22.54
C GLU A 391 -8.34 1.99 23.41
N LEU A 392 -8.64 2.16 24.71
CA LEU A 392 -9.00 1.04 25.59
C LEU A 392 -10.30 0.36 25.16
N ARG A 393 -11.29 1.13 24.70
CA ARG A 393 -12.54 0.60 24.18
C ARG A 393 -12.32 -0.25 22.92
N LEU A 394 -11.36 0.14 22.10
CA LEU A 394 -10.96 -0.62 20.93
C LEU A 394 -10.22 -1.91 21.30
N LEU A 395 -9.26 -1.83 22.24
CA LEU A 395 -8.55 -3.00 22.76
C LEU A 395 -9.52 -4.02 23.40
N ALA A 396 -10.54 -3.54 24.11
CA ALA A 396 -11.58 -4.37 24.71
C ALA A 396 -12.29 -5.28 23.70
N THR A 397 -12.45 -4.84 22.45
CA THR A 397 -13.14 -5.64 21.42
C THR A 397 -12.25 -6.71 20.79
N MET A 398 -10.95 -6.69 21.09
CA MET A 398 -9.98 -7.66 20.59
C MET A 398 -9.81 -8.86 21.54
N LEU A 399 -10.24 -8.70 22.79
CA LEU A 399 -10.11 -9.68 23.85
C LEU A 399 -11.05 -10.87 23.64
N GLU A 400 -10.53 -12.08 23.73
CA GLU A 400 -11.30 -13.32 23.74
C GLU A 400 -11.41 -13.86 25.16
N GLU A 401 -12.63 -14.07 25.64
CA GLU A 401 -12.84 -14.56 27.00
C GLU A 401 -12.58 -16.07 27.08
N ARG A 402 -11.88 -16.48 28.14
CA ARG A 402 -11.61 -17.88 28.47
C ARG A 402 -11.73 -18.08 29.98
N ALA A 403 -11.82 -19.34 30.39
CA ALA A 403 -11.90 -19.74 31.79
C ALA A 403 -10.97 -20.93 32.08
N LEU A 404 -10.51 -21.01 33.33
CA LEU A 404 -9.78 -22.13 33.91
C LEU A 404 -10.41 -22.51 35.24
N VAL A 405 -10.31 -23.78 35.62
CA VAL A 405 -10.66 -24.22 36.98
C VAL A 405 -9.41 -24.28 37.86
N ALA A 406 -9.61 -24.21 39.18
CA ALA A 406 -8.51 -24.30 40.13
C ALA A 406 -7.62 -25.55 39.88
N GLY A 407 -6.30 -25.35 39.83
CA GLY A 407 -5.29 -26.37 39.56
C GLY A 407 -4.80 -26.42 38.11
N ASP A 408 -5.57 -25.91 37.16
CA ASP A 408 -5.20 -25.87 35.75
C ASP A 408 -3.96 -24.99 35.51
N CYS A 409 -3.21 -25.33 34.46
CA CYS A 409 -2.04 -24.56 34.05
C CYS A 409 -2.36 -23.81 32.76
N LEU A 410 -2.32 -22.48 32.82
CA LEU A 410 -2.58 -21.60 31.68
C LEU A 410 -1.47 -21.71 30.63
N CYS A 411 -0.21 -21.73 31.08
CA CYS A 411 0.97 -21.97 30.24
C CYS A 411 2.13 -22.47 31.10
N ARG A 412 3.11 -23.12 30.49
CA ARG A 412 4.34 -23.56 31.15
C ARG A 412 5.55 -22.77 30.69
N GLU A 413 6.51 -22.61 31.59
CA GLU A 413 7.82 -22.06 31.28
C GLU A 413 8.46 -22.80 30.09
N GLY A 414 9.03 -22.04 29.15
CA GLY A 414 9.67 -22.57 27.94
C GLY A 414 8.73 -22.92 26.79
N GLU A 415 7.41 -22.96 27.00
CA GLU A 415 6.43 -23.11 25.90
C GLU A 415 6.50 -21.91 24.95
N ALA A 416 6.09 -22.10 23.69
CA ALA A 416 6.03 -21.00 22.73
C ALA A 416 5.06 -19.91 23.21
N ALA A 417 5.45 -18.66 23.07
CA ALA A 417 4.63 -17.52 23.47
C ALA A 417 4.03 -16.86 22.22
N ASN A 418 2.70 -16.75 22.20
CA ASN A 418 1.92 -16.27 21.05
C ASN A 418 0.73 -15.39 21.42
N GLU A 419 0.43 -15.22 22.71
CA GLU A 419 -0.69 -14.43 23.21
C GLU A 419 -0.39 -13.83 24.58
N VAL A 420 -1.00 -12.68 24.88
CA VAL A 420 -1.04 -12.07 26.21
C VAL A 420 -2.33 -12.43 26.94
N PHE A 421 -2.28 -12.38 28.27
CA PHE A 421 -3.37 -12.72 29.16
C PHE A 421 -3.73 -11.53 30.05
N LEU A 422 -5.01 -11.15 30.07
CA LEU A 422 -5.54 -10.17 31.01
C LEU A 422 -6.50 -10.87 31.98
N ILE A 423 -6.15 -10.89 33.26
CA ILE A 423 -6.98 -11.60 34.26
C ILE A 423 -8.20 -10.75 34.60
N ALA A 424 -9.39 -11.32 34.45
CA ALA A 424 -10.66 -10.64 34.74
C ALA A 424 -11.18 -10.98 36.15
N ALA A 425 -10.97 -12.22 36.61
CA ALA A 425 -11.30 -12.68 37.96
C ALA A 425 -10.48 -13.93 38.33
N GLY A 426 -10.30 -14.17 39.63
CA GLY A 426 -9.52 -15.29 40.16
C GLY A 426 -8.04 -14.98 40.33
N GLU A 427 -7.28 -15.98 40.80
CA GLU A 427 -5.85 -15.86 41.09
C GLU A 427 -5.01 -16.93 40.39
N LEU A 428 -3.87 -16.52 39.84
CA LEU A 428 -2.84 -17.39 39.27
C LEU A 428 -1.53 -17.28 40.06
N ALA A 429 -0.88 -18.40 40.32
CA ALA A 429 0.51 -18.45 40.75
C ALA A 429 1.44 -18.33 39.54
N VAL A 430 2.47 -17.50 39.67
CA VAL A 430 3.60 -17.43 38.73
C VAL A 430 4.72 -18.32 39.27
N GLU A 431 5.04 -19.40 38.58
CA GLU A 431 6.00 -20.43 39.01
C GLU A 431 7.20 -20.48 38.06
N LYS A 432 8.42 -20.65 38.58
CA LYS A 432 9.65 -20.75 37.77
C LYS A 432 10.54 -21.91 38.21
N GLY A 433 11.22 -22.52 37.24
CA GLY A 433 12.11 -23.66 37.42
C GLY A 433 11.37 -25.00 37.53
N ALA A 434 12.12 -26.09 37.39
CA ALA A 434 11.57 -27.46 37.38
C ALA A 434 10.88 -27.86 38.70
N GLU A 435 11.22 -27.22 39.81
CA GLU A 435 10.62 -27.44 41.13
C GLU A 435 9.37 -26.58 41.38
N GLY A 436 8.98 -25.70 40.44
CA GLY A 436 7.76 -24.89 40.54
C GLY A 436 7.82 -23.80 41.61
N ALA A 437 8.99 -23.19 41.83
CA ALA A 437 9.13 -22.16 42.86
C ALA A 437 8.20 -20.97 42.55
N ARG A 438 7.30 -20.66 43.49
CA ARG A 438 6.32 -19.57 43.34
C ARG A 438 7.02 -18.21 43.48
N LEU A 439 7.00 -17.43 42.40
CA LEU A 439 7.59 -16.09 42.33
C LEU A 439 6.60 -15.00 42.76
N ALA A 440 5.34 -15.13 42.34
CA ALA A 440 4.31 -14.13 42.56
C ALA A 440 2.90 -14.73 42.49
N THR A 441 1.92 -13.90 42.83
CA THR A 441 0.49 -14.18 42.60
C THR A 441 -0.08 -13.02 41.81
N ILE A 442 -0.79 -13.32 40.73
CA ILE A 442 -1.45 -12.32 39.90
C ILE A 442 -2.96 -12.56 39.91
N GLY A 443 -3.74 -11.48 39.94
CA GLY A 443 -5.20 -11.53 39.99
C GLY A 443 -5.82 -10.53 39.01
N ALA A 444 -7.09 -10.19 39.22
CA ALA A 444 -7.85 -9.31 38.34
C ALA A 444 -7.09 -7.99 38.01
N GLY A 445 -7.09 -7.61 36.74
CA GLY A 445 -6.37 -6.44 36.21
C GLY A 445 -4.89 -6.69 35.89
N ALA A 446 -4.34 -7.87 36.19
CA ALA A 446 -2.98 -8.20 35.81
C ALA A 446 -2.89 -8.59 34.32
N LEU A 447 -1.98 -7.92 33.60
CA LEU A 447 -1.49 -8.35 32.29
C LEU A 447 -0.28 -9.27 32.47
N SER A 448 -0.27 -10.40 31.77
CA SER A 448 0.84 -11.36 31.74
C SER A 448 1.09 -11.89 30.32
N GLY A 449 2.30 -12.35 30.06
CA GLY A 449 2.71 -12.87 28.75
C GLY A 449 3.21 -11.81 27.78
N GLU A 450 3.20 -10.53 28.15
CA GLU A 450 3.70 -9.40 27.36
C GLU A 450 5.20 -9.53 27.04
N TYR A 451 5.96 -10.19 27.91
CA TYR A 451 7.39 -10.40 27.72
C TYR A 451 7.72 -11.16 26.44
N GLY A 452 6.95 -12.19 26.10
CA GLY A 452 7.24 -12.99 24.91
C GLY A 452 6.98 -12.24 23.60
N LEU A 453 6.31 -11.09 23.65
CA LEU A 453 6.18 -10.19 22.51
C LEU A 453 7.49 -9.41 22.26
N PHE A 454 8.16 -8.96 23.33
CA PHE A 454 9.32 -8.08 23.24
C PHE A 454 10.67 -8.79 23.43
N ARG A 455 10.69 -9.95 24.07
CA ARG A 455 11.89 -10.72 24.40
C ARG A 455 11.62 -12.21 24.31
N GLU A 456 12.20 -12.83 23.28
CA GLU A 456 12.21 -14.28 22.97
C GLU A 456 10.80 -14.89 22.94
N SER A 457 10.43 -15.56 21.84
CA SER A 457 9.07 -16.12 21.63
C SER A 457 8.75 -17.34 22.53
N ARG A 458 9.19 -17.35 23.79
CA ARG A 458 8.97 -18.39 24.81
C ARG A 458 8.48 -17.80 26.13
N ARG A 459 7.69 -18.59 26.87
CA ARG A 459 7.17 -18.23 28.20
C ARG A 459 8.30 -18.22 29.22
N THR A 460 8.39 -17.15 30.01
CA THR A 460 9.45 -16.97 31.03
C THR A 460 9.13 -17.61 32.38
N ALA A 461 7.87 -18.02 32.59
CA ALA A 461 7.36 -18.65 33.80
C ALA A 461 6.11 -19.48 33.48
N SER A 462 5.75 -20.41 34.36
CA SER A 462 4.48 -21.13 34.33
C SER A 462 3.39 -20.35 35.08
N LEU A 463 2.15 -20.42 34.61
CA LEU A 463 0.99 -19.80 35.24
C LEU A 463 -0.02 -20.88 35.65
N ARG A 464 -0.33 -20.97 36.95
CA ARG A 464 -1.22 -22.00 37.51
C ARG A 464 -2.39 -21.40 38.27
N ALA A 465 -3.61 -21.85 37.99
CA ALA A 465 -4.83 -21.42 38.63
C ALA A 465 -4.88 -21.84 40.10
N LEU A 466 -5.02 -20.89 41.01
CA LEU A 466 -5.21 -21.12 42.44
C LEU A 466 -6.70 -21.15 42.83
N SER A 467 -7.52 -20.46 42.03
CA SER A 467 -8.98 -20.49 42.06
C SER A 467 -9.51 -20.75 40.66
N ASP A 468 -10.83 -20.81 40.50
CA ASP A 468 -11.41 -20.64 39.17
C ASP A 468 -11.04 -19.25 38.64
N VAL A 469 -10.58 -19.18 37.39
CA VAL A 469 -10.03 -17.96 36.77
C VAL A 469 -10.80 -17.66 35.49
N ARG A 470 -11.24 -16.42 35.38
CA ARG A 470 -11.79 -15.85 34.15
C ARG A 470 -10.77 -14.86 33.61
N TYR A 471 -10.38 -14.99 32.36
CA TYR A 471 -9.33 -14.19 31.77
C TYR A 471 -9.63 -13.93 30.30
N TYR A 472 -9.00 -12.90 29.76
CA TYR A 472 -9.04 -12.58 28.36
C TYR A 472 -7.71 -12.90 27.70
N THR A 473 -7.75 -13.40 26.48
CA THR A 473 -6.57 -13.62 25.64
C THR A 473 -6.54 -12.63 24.48
N LEU A 474 -5.32 -12.27 24.08
CA LEU A 474 -5.08 -11.52 22.87
C LEU A 474 -3.81 -12.04 22.21
N ASP A 475 -3.94 -12.60 21.01
CA ASP A 475 -2.78 -13.06 20.26
C ASP A 475 -1.83 -11.90 19.91
N TYR A 476 -0.54 -12.21 19.77
CA TYR A 476 0.48 -11.21 19.51
C TYR A 476 0.27 -10.47 18.20
N GLN A 477 -0.25 -11.12 17.17
CA GLN A 477 -0.50 -10.45 15.90
C GLN A 477 -1.53 -9.33 16.07
N ARG A 478 -2.62 -9.58 16.79
CA ARG A 478 -3.60 -8.54 17.13
C ARG A 478 -3.02 -7.51 18.09
N PHE A 479 -2.28 -7.93 19.11
CA PHE A 479 -1.71 -7.01 20.07
C PHE A 479 -0.70 -6.05 19.42
N GLU A 480 0.19 -6.55 18.57
CA GLU A 480 1.11 -5.74 17.77
C GLU A 480 0.37 -4.71 16.92
N ARG A 481 -0.71 -5.11 16.23
CA ARG A 481 -1.51 -4.15 15.45
C ARG A 481 -2.07 -3.02 16.30
N PHE A 482 -2.55 -3.33 17.50
CA PHE A 482 -3.01 -2.31 18.43
C PHE A 482 -1.86 -1.36 18.81
N LEU A 483 -0.71 -1.91 19.18
CA LEU A 483 0.47 -1.11 19.55
C LEU A 483 0.95 -0.23 18.39
N LEU A 484 0.98 -0.76 17.16
CA LEU A 484 1.33 -0.01 15.96
C LEU A 484 0.31 1.12 15.68
N ALA A 485 -0.98 0.85 15.85
CA ALA A 485 -2.03 1.84 15.66
C ALA A 485 -2.03 2.97 16.70
N PHE A 486 -1.57 2.69 17.92
CA PHE A 486 -1.61 3.64 19.02
C PHE A 486 -0.22 3.77 19.67
N PRO A 487 0.65 4.66 19.13
CA PRO A 487 2.01 4.83 19.63
C PRO A 487 2.10 5.19 21.13
N GLN A 488 1.11 5.89 21.69
CA GLN A 488 1.07 6.18 23.12
C GLN A 488 0.82 4.90 23.95
N ALA A 489 -0.07 4.02 23.48
CA ALA A 489 -0.26 2.71 24.06
C ALA A 489 1.01 1.85 23.98
N SER A 490 1.72 1.88 22.84
CA SER A 490 3.05 1.26 22.69
C SER A 490 4.02 1.69 23.79
N LEU A 491 4.15 3.00 24.00
CA LEU A 491 5.08 3.54 25.00
C LEU A 491 4.67 3.19 26.44
N ALA A 492 3.37 3.19 26.75
CA ALA A 492 2.84 2.80 28.06
C ALA A 492 3.14 1.32 28.37
N ILE A 493 2.91 0.44 27.40
CA ILE A 493 3.18 -0.99 27.53
C ILE A 493 4.68 -1.25 27.65
N ALA A 494 5.50 -0.64 26.79
CA ALA A 494 6.95 -0.77 26.85
C ALA A 494 7.52 -0.32 28.21
N ARG A 495 7.01 0.78 28.77
CA ARG A 495 7.41 1.24 30.11
C ARG A 495 7.10 0.22 31.19
N THR A 496 5.90 -0.36 31.18
CA THR A 496 5.49 -1.39 32.13
C THR A 496 6.40 -2.62 32.06
N VAL A 497 6.79 -3.04 30.84
CA VAL A 497 7.72 -4.17 30.65
C VAL A 497 9.10 -3.85 31.23
N ILE A 498 9.61 -2.64 30.98
CA ILE A 498 10.91 -2.18 31.50
C ILE A 498 10.90 -2.13 33.03
N GLU A 499 9.85 -1.58 33.65
CA GLU A 499 9.71 -1.47 35.11
C GLU A 499 9.66 -2.83 35.80
N ARG A 500 9.09 -3.85 35.15
CA ARG A 500 9.05 -5.23 35.67
C ARG A 500 10.34 -6.03 35.41
N SER A 501 11.21 -5.54 34.53
CA SER A 501 12.45 -6.20 34.11
C SER A 501 13.66 -5.80 34.96
N GLY A 502 13.56 -4.69 35.68
CA GLY A 502 14.55 -4.25 36.68
C GLY A 502 14.17 -4.75 38.07
#